data_AF-A0A7Y5KG95-F1
#
_entry.id   AF-A0A7Y5KG95-F1
#
_cell.length_a   1.000
_cell.length_b   1.000
_cell.length_c   1.000
_cell.angle_alpha   90.00
_cell.angle_beta   90.00
_cell.angle_gamma   90.00
#
_symmetry.space_group_name_H-M   'P 1'
#
loop_
_entity.id
_entity.type
_entity.pdbx_description
1 polymer ?
#
loop_
_entity_poly.entity_id
_entity_poly.type
_entity_poly.pdbx_seq_one_letter_code
_entity_poly.pdbx_strand_id
1 'polypeptide(L)'
;MSITIKLPWAAWFGDHDLELPMPEHWRVHVCNMRNAPALSAVQMRSALQNLIGAPPLHEMVRGCKSVVIAVDDLSRPTPTHVLLPHLLAELFAGGVQAQNISFVISLGSHTALTREDLVKKLGAEIIANYRVLNHDCHGELVDLGTSVGKVPVRLNAEFMAADFKILLGSVVPHAFAGFSGGAKMVLPGLSNIESIEWTHKAVMMGLRGKAGTLEGNRFRAEFERVARHAGVQLSINVVVNGKREIAGIFAGDIEAAHRAGAQFASEVYATPLPEEPFDVVVLNSYPKDDELLQAENALMFHHTAPPSYLKDDAVMLMASACSLGMGH
;
A
#
# COMPACT_ATOMS: atom_id res chain seq x y z
N MET A 1 37.47 -1.94 15.94
CA MET A 1 36.17 -1.45 16.45
C MET A 1 35.11 -2.02 15.53
N SER A 2 34.38 -3.03 15.99
CA SER A 2 33.26 -3.64 15.27
C SER A 2 32.19 -2.60 14.97
N ILE A 3 31.83 -2.45 13.70
CA ILE A 3 30.70 -1.61 13.28
C ILE A 3 29.42 -2.36 13.65
N THR A 4 28.53 -1.75 14.41
CA THR A 4 27.18 -2.28 14.65
C THR A 4 26.19 -1.46 13.85
N ILE A 5 25.45 -2.11 12.94
CA ILE A 5 24.38 -1.44 12.19
C ILE A 5 23.05 -1.61 12.93
N LYS A 6 22.16 -0.64 12.75
CA LYS A 6 20.80 -0.68 13.28
C LYS A 6 19.81 -0.83 12.13
N LEU A 7 19.04 -1.90 12.15
CA LEU A 7 18.00 -2.18 11.16
C LEU A 7 16.63 -1.86 11.78
N PRO A 8 15.82 -0.99 11.17
CA PRO A 8 14.42 -0.85 11.55
C PRO A 8 13.70 -2.20 11.52
N TRP A 9 12.87 -2.49 12.52
CA TRP A 9 12.37 -3.83 12.79
C TRP A 9 10.97 -3.83 13.43
N ALA A 10 10.21 -4.89 13.13
CA ALA A 10 8.92 -5.20 13.73
C ALA A 10 7.87 -4.08 13.53
N ALA A 11 7.60 -3.77 12.26
CA ALA A 11 6.54 -2.85 11.85
C ALA A 11 5.21 -3.21 12.55
N TRP A 12 4.61 -2.23 13.24
CA TRP A 12 3.35 -2.37 14.02
C TRP A 12 3.47 -3.10 15.36
N PHE A 13 4.66 -3.62 15.68
CA PHE A 13 4.96 -4.36 16.91
C PHE A 13 6.11 -3.71 17.68
N GLY A 14 6.08 -2.37 17.76
CA GLY A 14 6.96 -1.56 18.60
C GLY A 14 7.98 -0.71 17.85
N ASP A 15 8.18 -0.92 16.53
CA ASP A 15 9.06 -0.11 15.68
C ASP A 15 10.43 0.15 16.32
N HIS A 16 11.19 -0.92 16.55
CA HIS A 16 12.49 -0.86 17.21
C HIS A 16 13.62 -1.20 16.24
N ASP A 17 14.86 -1.04 16.69
CA ASP A 17 16.03 -1.39 15.90
C ASP A 17 16.55 -2.79 16.30
N LEU A 18 16.82 -3.63 15.30
CA LEU A 18 17.66 -4.81 15.45
C LEU A 18 19.12 -4.38 15.31
N GLU A 19 19.92 -4.61 16.36
CA GLU A 19 21.36 -4.39 16.32
C GLU A 19 22.07 -5.58 15.66
N LEU A 20 22.79 -5.32 14.57
CA LEU A 20 23.54 -6.32 13.82
C LEU A 20 25.03 -5.98 13.85
N PRO A 21 25.83 -6.63 14.72
CA PRO A 21 27.26 -6.42 14.76
C PRO A 21 27.93 -7.03 13.51
N MET A 22 28.77 -6.24 12.85
CA MET A 22 29.51 -6.65 11.66
C MET A 22 30.95 -7.04 12.00
N PRO A 23 31.55 -8.00 11.27
CA PRO A 23 32.96 -8.36 11.45
C PRO A 23 33.88 -7.15 11.26
N GLU A 24 34.90 -7.02 12.12
CA GLU A 24 35.75 -5.82 12.17
C GLU A 24 36.52 -5.55 10.87
N HIS A 25 36.79 -6.59 10.07
CA HIS A 25 37.54 -6.49 8.82
C HIS A 25 36.65 -6.20 7.60
N TRP A 26 35.32 -6.09 7.79
CA TRP A 26 34.40 -5.78 6.70
C TRP A 26 34.37 -4.28 6.42
N ARG A 27 34.37 -3.91 5.13
CA ARG A 27 34.03 -2.57 4.68
C ARG A 27 32.51 -2.48 4.57
N VAL A 28 31.87 -1.87 5.57
CA VAL A 28 30.40 -1.80 5.66
C VAL A 28 29.88 -0.51 5.03
N HIS A 29 28.92 -0.65 4.11
CA HIS A 29 28.16 0.46 3.53
C HIS A 29 26.68 0.36 3.94
N VAL A 30 26.13 1.43 4.52
CA VAL A 30 24.68 1.53 4.82
C VAL A 30 24.01 2.33 3.70
N CYS A 31 23.36 1.64 2.77
CA CYS A 31 22.67 2.23 1.63
C CYS A 31 21.20 2.49 1.97
N ASN A 32 20.89 3.67 2.48
CA ASN A 32 19.52 4.08 2.78
C ASN A 32 18.78 4.57 1.52
N MET A 33 17.45 4.42 1.53
CA MET A 33 16.60 5.15 0.59
C MET A 33 16.83 6.66 0.70
N ARG A 34 16.58 7.42 -0.38
CA ARG A 34 16.67 8.89 -0.39
C ARG A 34 15.79 9.54 0.67
N ASN A 35 14.67 8.89 0.99
CA ASN A 35 13.78 9.27 2.08
C ASN A 35 13.07 10.62 1.82
N ALA A 36 12.17 11.01 2.71
CA ALA A 36 11.49 12.31 2.66
C ALA A 36 11.03 12.75 4.06
N PRO A 37 10.92 14.06 4.32
CA PRO A 37 10.38 14.57 5.58
C PRO A 37 8.90 14.21 5.73
N ALA A 38 8.47 14.02 6.98
CA ALA A 38 7.06 13.82 7.29
C ALA A 38 6.25 15.10 7.01
N LEU A 39 5.01 14.93 6.55
CA LEU A 39 4.06 16.02 6.36
C LEU A 39 3.52 16.51 7.70
N SER A 40 3.42 17.83 7.82
CA SER A 40 2.65 18.47 8.89
C SER A 40 1.14 18.29 8.67
N ALA A 41 0.34 18.47 9.73
CA ALA A 41 -1.12 18.45 9.62
C ALA A 41 -1.68 19.49 8.63
N VAL A 42 -1.01 20.63 8.45
CA VAL A 42 -1.39 21.65 7.45
C VAL A 42 -1.20 21.10 6.04
N GLN A 43 -0.06 20.46 5.76
CA GLN A 43 0.21 19.85 4.47
C GLN A 43 -0.74 18.68 4.18
N MET A 44 -1.06 17.85 5.18
CA MET A 44 -2.02 16.76 5.02
C MET A 44 -3.42 17.27 4.65
N ARG A 45 -3.93 18.31 5.33
CA ARG A 45 -5.19 18.94 4.95
C ARG A 45 -5.13 19.55 3.55
N SER A 46 -4.06 20.25 3.23
CA SER A 46 -3.88 20.87 1.91
C SER A 46 -3.93 19.82 0.78
N ALA A 47 -3.32 18.64 0.98
CA ALA A 47 -3.37 17.56 -0.01
C ALA A 47 -4.78 16.98 -0.22
N LEU A 48 -5.62 16.97 0.82
CA LEU A 48 -7.02 16.52 0.73
C LEU A 48 -7.96 17.59 0.14
N GLN A 49 -7.58 18.87 0.23
CA GLN A 49 -8.34 19.99 -0.32
C GLN A 49 -8.02 20.26 -1.79
N ASN A 50 -6.82 19.89 -2.25
CA ASN A 50 -6.34 20.12 -3.61
C ASN A 50 -6.23 18.79 -4.38
N LEU A 51 -7.38 18.28 -4.82
CA LEU A 51 -7.45 16.97 -5.47
C LEU A 51 -6.89 16.99 -6.90
N ILE A 52 -6.16 15.93 -7.26
CA ILE A 52 -5.53 15.77 -8.57
C ILE A 52 -6.55 15.22 -9.56
N GLY A 53 -6.92 16.03 -10.55
CA GLY A 53 -7.86 15.61 -11.60
C GLY A 53 -9.28 15.35 -11.10
N ALA A 54 -9.66 15.95 -9.96
CA ALA A 54 -11.01 15.84 -9.39
C ALA A 54 -11.45 17.17 -8.75
N PRO A 55 -12.76 17.45 -8.64
CA PRO A 55 -13.28 18.58 -7.86
C PRO A 55 -12.94 18.45 -6.37
N PRO A 56 -13.10 19.50 -5.55
CA PRO A 56 -12.92 19.42 -4.10
C PRO A 56 -13.81 18.35 -3.45
N LEU A 57 -13.27 17.64 -2.45
CA LEU A 57 -13.95 16.49 -1.83
C LEU A 57 -15.34 16.86 -1.27
N HIS A 58 -15.45 17.99 -0.57
CA HIS A 58 -16.70 18.46 0.01
C HIS A 58 -17.79 18.76 -1.04
N GLU A 59 -17.42 19.04 -2.29
CA GLU A 59 -18.38 19.16 -3.40
C GLU A 59 -18.79 17.79 -3.93
N MET A 60 -17.82 16.87 -4.07
CA MET A 60 -18.04 15.52 -4.60
C MET A 60 -18.98 14.67 -3.74
N VAL A 61 -18.97 14.86 -2.41
CA VAL A 61 -19.80 14.10 -1.46
C VAL A 61 -21.13 14.75 -1.13
N ARG A 62 -21.44 15.91 -1.75
CA ARG A 62 -22.66 16.66 -1.44
C ARG A 62 -23.89 15.83 -1.80
N GLY A 63 -24.72 15.55 -0.80
CA GLY A 63 -25.96 14.78 -0.97
C GLY A 63 -25.77 13.26 -1.00
N CYS A 64 -24.54 12.76 -0.86
CA CYS A 64 -24.30 11.32 -0.67
C CYS A 64 -24.90 10.86 0.66
N LYS A 65 -25.58 9.71 0.64
CA LYS A 65 -26.21 9.12 1.83
C LYS A 65 -25.33 8.07 2.49
N SER A 66 -24.31 7.58 1.79
CA SER A 66 -23.33 6.64 2.33
C SER A 66 -21.95 6.86 1.70
N VAL A 67 -20.92 6.82 2.53
CA VAL A 67 -19.51 6.87 2.11
C VAL A 67 -18.82 5.64 2.67
N VAL A 68 -18.15 4.88 1.82
CA VAL A 68 -17.30 3.76 2.23
C VAL A 68 -15.83 4.10 1.96
N ILE A 69 -14.98 3.85 2.94
CA ILE A 69 -13.53 4.03 2.84
C ILE A 69 -12.87 2.64 2.87
N ALA A 70 -12.36 2.21 1.72
CA ALA A 70 -11.54 1.02 1.61
C ALA A 70 -10.11 1.32 2.06
N VAL A 71 -9.63 0.61 3.07
CA VAL A 71 -8.32 0.83 3.71
C VAL A 71 -7.43 -0.39 3.57
N ASP A 72 -6.13 -0.20 3.39
CA ASP A 72 -5.19 -1.33 3.34
C ASP A 72 -4.93 -1.96 4.71
N ASP A 73 -4.46 -3.20 4.70
CA ASP A 73 -4.23 -4.01 5.89
C ASP A 73 -2.85 -3.75 6.54
N LEU A 74 -2.51 -4.51 7.59
CA LEU A 74 -1.22 -4.33 8.29
C LEU A 74 0.01 -4.69 7.44
N SER A 75 -0.15 -5.53 6.40
CA SER A 75 0.89 -5.83 5.40
C SER A 75 1.32 -4.60 4.57
N ARG A 76 0.67 -3.45 4.81
CA ARG A 76 1.00 -2.15 4.24
C ARG A 76 1.36 -1.16 5.34
N PRO A 77 2.40 -0.33 5.14
CA PRO A 77 2.91 0.56 6.17
C PRO A 77 2.09 1.85 6.35
N THR A 78 0.90 1.95 5.76
CA THR A 78 0.09 3.17 5.75
C THR A 78 -0.41 3.49 7.16
N PRO A 79 0.00 4.61 7.79
CA PRO A 79 -0.46 5.02 9.11
C PRO A 79 -1.83 5.74 8.99
N THR A 80 -2.87 5.02 8.59
CA THR A 80 -4.16 5.65 8.24
C THR A 80 -4.80 6.39 9.42
N HIS A 81 -4.61 5.93 10.65
CA HIS A 81 -5.02 6.65 11.87
C HIS A 81 -4.54 8.11 11.94
N VAL A 82 -3.41 8.45 11.30
CA VAL A 82 -2.91 9.84 11.25
C VAL A 82 -3.69 10.68 10.23
N LEU A 83 -4.09 10.09 9.10
CA LEU A 83 -4.74 10.82 8.00
C LEU A 83 -6.27 10.86 8.13
N LEU A 84 -6.87 9.84 8.73
CA LEU A 84 -8.33 9.70 8.82
C LEU A 84 -9.03 10.88 9.49
N PRO A 85 -8.52 11.48 10.60
CA PRO A 85 -9.16 12.67 11.19
C PRO A 85 -9.26 13.83 10.20
N HIS A 86 -8.27 14.01 9.32
CA HIS A 86 -8.28 15.05 8.30
C HIS A 86 -9.24 14.74 7.15
N LEU A 87 -9.30 13.47 6.72
CA LEU A 87 -10.25 13.02 5.70
C LEU A 87 -11.69 13.17 6.19
N LEU A 88 -11.98 12.74 7.42
CA LEU A 88 -13.31 12.85 8.01
C LEU A 88 -13.76 14.30 8.12
N ALA A 89 -12.87 15.23 8.47
CA ALA A 89 -13.19 16.66 8.51
C ALA A 89 -13.66 17.20 7.14
N GLU A 90 -13.04 16.79 6.04
CA GLU A 90 -13.47 17.17 4.68
C GLU A 90 -14.81 16.53 4.30
N LEU A 91 -15.06 15.29 4.70
CA LEU A 91 -16.36 14.63 4.49
C LEU A 91 -17.48 15.33 5.26
N PHE A 92 -17.22 15.73 6.51
CA PHE A 92 -18.16 16.48 7.33
C PHE A 92 -18.43 17.88 6.76
N ALA A 93 -17.40 18.56 6.22
CA ALA A 93 -17.56 19.83 5.53
C ALA A 93 -18.45 19.70 4.27
N GLY A 94 -18.45 18.52 3.62
CA GLY A 94 -19.37 18.18 2.54
C GLY A 94 -20.79 17.79 2.99
N GLY A 95 -21.06 17.74 4.30
CA GLY A 95 -22.35 17.42 4.88
C GLY A 95 -22.61 15.93 5.14
N VAL A 96 -21.60 15.07 5.01
CA VAL A 96 -21.73 13.64 5.34
C VAL A 96 -21.82 13.50 6.86
N GLN A 97 -22.78 12.71 7.35
CA GLN A 97 -22.92 12.46 8.78
C GLN A 97 -22.10 11.23 9.20
N ALA A 98 -21.61 11.19 10.44
CA ALA A 98 -20.72 10.11 10.91
C ALA A 98 -21.33 8.71 10.74
N GLN A 99 -22.64 8.55 11.00
CA GLN A 99 -23.34 7.28 10.84
C GLN A 99 -23.46 6.80 9.39
N ASN A 100 -23.20 7.68 8.42
CA ASN A 100 -23.23 7.36 6.99
C ASN A 100 -21.83 6.99 6.45
N ILE A 101 -20.82 6.88 7.32
CA ILE A 101 -19.45 6.52 6.95
C ILE A 101 -19.16 5.10 7.45
N SER A 102 -18.70 4.23 6.56
CA SER A 102 -18.21 2.89 6.90
C SER A 102 -16.82 2.64 6.33
N PHE A 103 -16.14 1.64 6.89
CA PHE A 103 -14.80 1.23 6.48
C PHE A 103 -14.80 -0.24 6.07
N VAL A 104 -14.03 -0.56 5.04
CA VAL A 104 -13.74 -1.94 4.66
C VAL A 104 -12.23 -2.14 4.52
N ILE A 105 -11.68 -3.17 5.17
CA ILE A 105 -10.27 -3.53 5.00
C ILE A 105 -10.13 -4.33 3.71
N SER A 106 -9.32 -3.82 2.79
CA SER A 106 -9.00 -4.41 1.50
C SER A 106 -7.94 -5.52 1.66
N LEU A 107 -8.39 -6.69 2.11
CA LEU A 107 -7.54 -7.84 2.43
C LEU A 107 -7.09 -8.64 1.21
N GLY A 108 -7.83 -8.59 0.10
CA GLY A 108 -7.71 -9.61 -0.93
C GLY A 108 -7.94 -11.00 -0.33
N SER A 109 -6.90 -11.85 -0.33
CA SER A 109 -6.94 -13.20 0.24
C SER A 109 -6.24 -13.31 1.60
N HIS A 110 -5.88 -12.19 2.24
CA HIS A 110 -5.18 -12.21 3.54
C HIS A 110 -6.14 -12.53 4.69
N THR A 111 -5.57 -13.02 5.79
CA THR A 111 -6.30 -13.26 7.05
C THR A 111 -6.96 -11.99 7.58
N ALA A 112 -8.16 -12.14 8.13
CA ALA A 112 -8.92 -11.04 8.72
C ALA A 112 -8.19 -10.39 9.90
N LEU A 113 -8.23 -9.06 9.97
CA LEU A 113 -7.60 -8.32 11.07
C LEU A 113 -8.41 -8.49 12.37
N THR A 114 -7.69 -8.70 13.47
CA THR A 114 -8.27 -8.67 14.82
C THR A 114 -8.64 -7.24 15.23
N ARG A 115 -9.39 -7.08 16.33
CA ARG A 115 -9.69 -5.75 16.88
C ARG A 115 -8.41 -4.97 17.21
N GLU A 116 -7.38 -5.62 17.75
CA GLU A 116 -6.12 -4.97 18.09
C GLU A 116 -5.41 -4.46 16.84
N ASP A 117 -5.40 -5.25 15.76
CA ASP A 117 -4.81 -4.88 14.48
C ASP A 117 -5.56 -3.71 13.83
N LEU A 118 -6.89 -3.75 13.90
CA LEU A 118 -7.74 -2.66 13.44
C LEU A 118 -7.48 -1.36 14.21
N VAL A 119 -7.21 -1.42 15.53
CA VAL A 119 -6.82 -0.25 16.33
C VAL A 119 -5.45 0.29 15.90
N LYS A 120 -4.46 -0.56 15.61
CA LYS A 120 -3.15 -0.13 15.10
C LYS A 120 -3.30 0.61 13.76
N LYS A 121 -4.12 0.07 12.85
CA LYS A 121 -4.34 0.64 11.52
C LYS A 121 -5.17 1.93 11.57
N LEU A 122 -6.40 1.84 12.06
CA LEU A 122 -7.42 2.90 11.96
C LEU A 122 -7.48 3.84 13.17
N GLY A 123 -6.96 3.42 14.34
CA GLY A 123 -7.06 4.15 15.59
C GLY A 123 -8.32 3.82 16.39
N ALA A 124 -8.23 3.90 17.72
CA ALA A 124 -9.28 3.47 18.64
C ALA A 124 -10.61 4.23 18.45
N GLU A 125 -10.55 5.52 18.11
CA GLU A 125 -11.75 6.33 17.87
C GLU A 125 -12.55 5.83 16.67
N ILE A 126 -11.89 5.40 15.59
CA ILE A 126 -12.59 4.85 14.42
C ILE A 126 -13.29 3.55 14.78
N ILE A 127 -12.58 2.66 15.48
CA ILE A 127 -13.09 1.35 15.90
C ILE A 127 -14.26 1.49 16.89
N ALA A 128 -14.31 2.58 17.68
CA ALA A 128 -15.38 2.83 18.63
C ALA A 128 -16.64 3.41 18.00
N ASN A 129 -16.51 4.22 16.95
CA ASN A 129 -17.60 5.08 16.47
C ASN A 129 -18.13 4.72 15.07
N TYR A 130 -17.42 3.89 14.31
CA TYR A 130 -17.77 3.58 12.92
C TYR A 130 -17.91 2.08 12.69
N ARG A 131 -18.71 1.73 11.68
CA ARG A 131 -18.80 0.37 11.16
C ARG A 131 -17.53 0.06 10.37
N VAL A 132 -16.82 -0.99 10.77
CA VAL A 132 -15.59 -1.47 10.13
C VAL A 132 -15.76 -2.95 9.79
N LEU A 133 -15.47 -3.32 8.55
CA LEU A 133 -15.55 -4.70 8.07
C LEU A 133 -14.20 -5.18 7.56
N ASN A 134 -13.89 -6.45 7.81
CA ASN A 134 -12.88 -7.17 7.04
C ASN A 134 -13.51 -7.65 5.73
N HIS A 135 -12.83 -7.47 4.61
CA HIS A 135 -13.24 -8.10 3.35
C HIS A 135 -13.06 -9.62 3.44
N ASP A 136 -14.05 -10.38 2.95
CA ASP A 136 -13.95 -11.82 2.76
C ASP A 136 -14.13 -12.13 1.27
N CYS A 137 -13.08 -12.66 0.64
CA CYS A 137 -13.09 -13.00 -0.79
C CYS A 137 -13.94 -14.24 -1.13
N HIS A 138 -14.50 -14.91 -0.12
CA HIS A 138 -15.50 -15.99 -0.24
C HIS A 138 -16.88 -15.60 0.29
N GLY A 139 -17.03 -14.39 0.85
CA GLY A 139 -18.23 -13.95 1.56
C GLY A 139 -19.29 -13.30 0.66
N GLU A 140 -19.96 -12.29 1.21
CA GLU A 140 -21.03 -11.55 0.52
C GLU A 140 -20.45 -10.60 -0.55
N LEU A 141 -20.57 -11.02 -1.81
CA LEU A 141 -20.01 -10.33 -2.97
C LEU A 141 -21.09 -10.08 -4.04
N VAL A 142 -21.02 -8.92 -4.68
CA VAL A 142 -21.94 -8.49 -5.75
C VAL A 142 -21.24 -8.62 -7.10
N ASP A 143 -21.91 -9.23 -8.08
CA ASP A 143 -21.44 -9.26 -9.46
C ASP A 143 -21.33 -7.84 -10.02
N LEU A 144 -20.13 -7.50 -10.46
CA LEU A 144 -19.82 -6.19 -11.02
C LEU A 144 -20.36 -6.04 -12.46
N GLY A 145 -20.82 -7.12 -13.10
CA GLY A 145 -21.27 -7.11 -14.49
C GLY A 145 -20.12 -7.10 -15.50
N THR A 146 -18.90 -7.44 -15.05
CA THR A 146 -17.70 -7.47 -15.88
C THR A 146 -16.81 -8.66 -15.50
N SER A 147 -15.79 -8.93 -16.31
CA SER A 147 -14.85 -10.03 -16.09
C SER A 147 -13.40 -9.58 -16.25
N VAL A 148 -12.48 -10.33 -15.65
CA VAL A 148 -11.05 -10.31 -15.98
C VAL A 148 -10.69 -11.60 -16.69
N GLY A 149 -10.21 -11.48 -17.93
CA GLY A 149 -10.25 -12.61 -18.86
C GLY A 149 -11.67 -13.18 -18.96
N LYS A 150 -11.86 -14.44 -18.55
CA LYS A 150 -13.15 -15.13 -18.52
C LYS A 150 -13.74 -15.28 -17.11
N VAL A 151 -13.14 -14.64 -16.09
CA VAL A 151 -13.57 -14.76 -14.70
C VAL A 151 -14.46 -13.58 -14.33
N PRO A 152 -15.74 -13.79 -13.96
CA PRO A 152 -16.61 -12.74 -13.46
C PRO A 152 -16.00 -12.08 -12.21
N VAL A 153 -15.99 -10.74 -12.21
CA VAL A 153 -15.54 -9.97 -11.06
C VAL A 153 -16.72 -9.75 -10.14
N ARG A 154 -16.59 -10.21 -8.90
CA ARG A 154 -17.53 -9.90 -7.81
C ARG A 154 -16.77 -9.12 -6.74
N LEU A 155 -17.39 -8.08 -6.20
CA LEU A 155 -16.77 -7.19 -5.22
C LEU A 155 -17.55 -7.16 -3.91
N ASN A 156 -16.90 -6.76 -2.83
CA ASN A 156 -17.51 -6.61 -1.51
C ASN A 156 -18.86 -5.86 -1.55
N ALA A 157 -19.91 -6.47 -0.98
CA ALA A 157 -21.26 -5.94 -1.06
C ALA A 157 -21.44 -4.57 -0.37
N GLU A 158 -20.82 -4.35 0.79
CA GLU A 158 -20.86 -3.04 1.48
C GLU A 158 -20.19 -1.97 0.62
N PHE A 159 -19.03 -2.29 0.03
CA PHE A 159 -18.33 -1.38 -0.85
C PHE A 159 -19.19 -0.98 -2.05
N MET A 160 -19.83 -1.96 -2.70
CA MET A 160 -20.67 -1.72 -3.88
C MET A 160 -21.97 -0.97 -3.55
N ALA A 161 -22.53 -1.17 -2.36
CA ALA A 161 -23.78 -0.53 -1.92
C ALA A 161 -23.63 0.96 -1.57
N ALA A 162 -22.40 1.45 -1.36
CA ALA A 162 -22.16 2.84 -0.98
C ALA A 162 -22.31 3.82 -2.17
N ASP A 163 -22.88 5.01 -1.90
CA ASP A 163 -23.00 6.07 -2.90
C ASP A 163 -21.64 6.61 -3.30
N PHE A 164 -20.74 6.78 -2.33
CA PHE A 164 -19.39 7.31 -2.53
C PHE A 164 -18.33 6.35 -2.01
N LYS A 165 -17.34 6.02 -2.85
CA LYS A 165 -16.31 5.02 -2.60
C LYS A 165 -14.92 5.66 -2.64
N ILE A 166 -14.21 5.54 -1.53
CA ILE A 166 -12.86 6.07 -1.34
C ILE A 166 -11.88 4.91 -1.18
N LEU A 167 -10.75 4.97 -1.89
CA LEU A 167 -9.61 4.09 -1.66
C LEU A 167 -8.54 4.84 -0.86
N LEU A 168 -8.04 4.25 0.21
CA LEU A 168 -6.96 4.82 1.03
C LEU A 168 -5.89 3.75 1.28
N GLY A 169 -4.72 3.94 0.67
CA GLY A 169 -3.61 3.01 0.85
C GLY A 169 -2.27 3.55 0.38
N SER A 170 -1.22 2.77 0.63
CA SER A 170 0.15 3.17 0.28
C SER A 170 0.55 2.83 -1.15
N VAL A 171 1.40 3.67 -1.71
CA VAL A 171 2.13 3.44 -2.96
C VAL A 171 3.56 3.04 -2.61
N VAL A 172 3.88 1.76 -2.84
CA VAL A 172 5.20 1.15 -2.69
C VAL A 172 5.55 0.38 -3.96
N PRO A 173 6.85 0.19 -4.29
CA PRO A 173 7.25 -0.60 -5.46
C PRO A 173 6.64 -2.00 -5.43
N HIS A 174 6.26 -2.50 -6.61
CA HIS A 174 5.62 -3.80 -6.75
C HIS A 174 6.11 -4.53 -8.02
N ALA A 175 6.46 -5.81 -7.89
CA ALA A 175 7.09 -6.60 -8.95
C ALA A 175 6.35 -6.57 -10.31
N PHE A 176 5.02 -6.72 -10.29
CA PHE A 176 4.22 -6.84 -11.53
C PHE A 176 3.37 -5.61 -11.86
N ALA A 177 2.79 -4.96 -10.85
CA ALA A 177 1.93 -3.79 -11.05
C ALA A 177 2.68 -2.45 -11.14
N GLY A 178 4.03 -2.48 -11.12
CA GLY A 178 4.87 -1.28 -11.02
C GLY A 178 4.92 -0.76 -9.59
N PHE A 179 3.76 -0.33 -9.08
CA PHE A 179 3.55 0.11 -7.70
C PHE A 179 2.24 -0.46 -7.13
N SER A 180 2.08 -0.45 -5.81
CA SER A 180 0.84 -0.78 -5.08
C SER A 180 -0.17 0.39 -5.13
N GLY A 181 -1.14 0.44 -4.21
CA GLY A 181 -2.07 1.56 -4.07
C GLY A 181 -3.07 1.71 -5.22
N GLY A 182 -3.92 2.73 -5.14
CA GLY A 182 -4.97 3.00 -6.12
C GLY A 182 -5.85 1.79 -6.42
N ALA A 183 -6.08 1.50 -7.70
CA ALA A 183 -6.99 0.45 -8.16
C ALA A 183 -6.71 -0.97 -7.63
N LYS A 184 -5.49 -1.23 -7.13
CA LYS A 184 -5.16 -2.51 -6.45
C LYS A 184 -5.98 -2.78 -5.20
N MET A 185 -6.50 -1.71 -4.58
CA MET A 185 -7.41 -1.78 -3.44
C MET A 185 -8.77 -2.38 -3.81
N VAL A 186 -9.14 -2.39 -5.10
CA VAL A 186 -10.37 -3.03 -5.58
C VAL A 186 -10.08 -4.44 -6.07
N LEU A 187 -9.10 -4.58 -6.97
CA LEU A 187 -8.66 -5.87 -7.51
C LEU A 187 -7.14 -5.98 -7.32
N PRO A 188 -6.64 -6.89 -6.47
CA PRO A 188 -7.36 -7.96 -5.78
C PRO A 188 -8.10 -7.58 -4.48
N GLY A 189 -7.88 -6.37 -3.96
CA GLY A 189 -8.16 -6.03 -2.56
C GLY A 189 -9.57 -6.28 -2.01
N LEU A 190 -10.61 -6.14 -2.83
CA LEU A 190 -12.01 -6.31 -2.45
C LEU A 190 -12.75 -7.31 -3.34
N SER A 191 -12.01 -8.14 -4.07
CA SER A 191 -12.55 -9.03 -5.09
C SER A 191 -12.68 -10.48 -4.63
N ASN A 192 -13.56 -11.23 -5.30
CA ASN A 192 -13.70 -12.67 -5.12
C ASN A 192 -12.40 -13.44 -5.38
N ILE A 193 -12.24 -14.57 -4.68
CA ILE A 193 -11.05 -15.43 -4.77
C ILE A 193 -10.69 -15.82 -6.21
N GLU A 194 -11.67 -16.09 -7.07
CA GLU A 194 -11.40 -16.52 -8.45
C GLU A 194 -10.75 -15.39 -9.27
N SER A 195 -11.16 -14.14 -9.04
CA SER A 195 -10.51 -12.97 -9.65
C SER A 195 -9.10 -12.81 -9.12
N ILE A 196 -8.87 -13.02 -7.81
CA ILE A 196 -7.54 -12.97 -7.20
C ILE A 196 -6.63 -14.02 -7.81
N GLU A 197 -7.07 -15.28 -7.90
CA GLU A 197 -6.31 -16.35 -8.56
C GLU A 197 -5.99 -16.03 -10.01
N TRP A 198 -6.95 -15.45 -10.75
CA TRP A 198 -6.72 -15.02 -12.12
C TRP A 198 -5.59 -14.01 -12.19
N THR A 199 -5.52 -13.02 -11.30
CA THR A 199 -4.43 -12.04 -11.31
C THR A 199 -3.05 -12.71 -11.14
N HIS A 200 -2.94 -13.73 -10.29
CA HIS A 200 -1.69 -14.48 -10.08
C HIS A 200 -1.34 -15.35 -11.30
N LYS A 201 -2.32 -16.05 -11.88
CA LYS A 201 -2.15 -16.85 -13.11
C LYS A 201 -1.77 -15.97 -14.30
N ALA A 202 -2.36 -14.77 -14.42
CA ALA A 202 -2.07 -13.82 -15.49
C ALA A 202 -0.60 -13.39 -15.50
N VAL A 203 0.00 -13.18 -14.32
CA VAL A 203 1.43 -12.90 -14.18
C VAL A 203 2.29 -14.06 -14.72
N MET A 204 1.94 -15.31 -14.40
CA MET A 204 2.64 -16.50 -14.91
C MET A 204 2.50 -16.66 -16.43
N MET A 205 1.38 -16.21 -16.99
CA MET A 205 1.12 -16.20 -18.44
C MET A 205 1.77 -14.99 -19.16
N GLY A 206 2.52 -14.16 -18.47
CA GLY A 206 3.25 -13.03 -19.04
C GLY A 206 2.48 -11.71 -19.08
N LEU A 207 1.23 -11.65 -18.60
CA LEU A 207 0.53 -10.38 -18.38
C LEU A 207 1.02 -9.75 -17.07
N ARG A 208 2.21 -9.16 -17.13
CA ARG A 208 2.87 -8.47 -16.01
C ARG A 208 3.61 -7.24 -16.51
N GLY A 209 3.70 -6.22 -15.68
CA GLY A 209 4.68 -5.15 -15.84
C GLY A 209 6.00 -5.51 -15.18
N LYS A 210 6.79 -4.47 -14.88
CA LYS A 210 8.06 -4.55 -14.17
C LYS A 210 8.00 -3.71 -12.91
N ALA A 211 8.87 -4.02 -11.96
CA ALA A 211 9.12 -3.20 -10.77
C ALA A 211 9.27 -1.72 -11.15
N GLY A 212 8.52 -0.84 -10.48
CA GLY A 212 8.62 0.61 -10.70
C GLY A 212 8.13 1.12 -12.07
N THR A 213 7.63 0.26 -12.95
CA THR A 213 7.22 0.65 -14.31
C THR A 213 5.69 0.67 -14.46
N LEU A 214 5.15 1.84 -14.79
CA LEU A 214 3.70 2.04 -15.01
C LEU A 214 3.33 2.20 -16.48
N GLU A 215 4.20 2.79 -17.29
CA GLU A 215 3.93 2.97 -18.71
C GLU A 215 3.81 1.61 -19.42
N GLY A 216 2.77 1.44 -20.23
CA GLY A 216 2.49 0.20 -20.95
C GLY A 216 2.12 -1.00 -20.06
N ASN A 217 1.93 -0.81 -18.74
CA ASN A 217 1.63 -1.89 -17.81
C ASN A 217 0.16 -2.36 -17.95
N ARG A 218 -0.06 -3.28 -18.89
CA ARG A 218 -1.39 -3.87 -19.18
C ARG A 218 -1.99 -4.60 -17.98
N PHE A 219 -1.17 -5.12 -17.06
CA PHE A 219 -1.64 -5.77 -15.85
C PHE A 219 -2.31 -4.77 -14.90
N ARG A 220 -1.69 -3.60 -14.72
CA ARG A 220 -2.25 -2.49 -13.93
C ARG A 220 -3.53 -1.92 -14.56
N ALA A 221 -3.56 -1.80 -15.89
CA ALA A 221 -4.70 -1.27 -16.63
C ALA A 221 -5.99 -2.06 -16.39
N GLU A 222 -5.91 -3.39 -16.21
CA GLU A 222 -7.09 -4.20 -15.84
C GLU A 222 -7.65 -3.84 -14.46
N PHE A 223 -6.78 -3.55 -13.50
CA PHE A 223 -7.22 -3.13 -12.16
C PHE A 223 -7.92 -1.78 -12.23
N GLU A 224 -7.37 -0.84 -12.99
CA GLU A 224 -7.92 0.50 -13.18
C GLU A 224 -9.27 0.46 -13.89
N ARG A 225 -9.42 -0.39 -14.91
CA ARG A 225 -10.69 -0.65 -15.58
C ARG A 225 -11.75 -1.18 -14.60
N VAL A 226 -11.40 -2.16 -13.77
CA VAL A 226 -12.30 -2.74 -12.76
C VAL A 226 -12.68 -1.71 -11.70
N ALA A 227 -11.73 -0.93 -11.18
CA ALA A 227 -11.99 0.11 -10.19
C ALA A 227 -12.91 1.22 -10.74
N ARG A 228 -12.73 1.63 -12.01
CA ARG A 228 -13.65 2.57 -12.67
C ARG A 228 -15.04 1.98 -12.84
N HIS A 229 -15.15 0.71 -13.23
CA HIS A 229 -16.45 0.04 -13.36
C HIS A 229 -17.15 -0.13 -12.00
N ALA A 230 -16.39 -0.32 -10.91
CA ALA A 230 -16.90 -0.31 -9.54
C ALA A 230 -17.41 1.07 -9.07
N GLY A 231 -17.22 2.11 -9.89
CA GLY A 231 -17.67 3.46 -9.59
C GLY A 231 -16.87 4.11 -8.47
N VAL A 232 -15.57 3.81 -8.35
CA VAL A 232 -14.70 4.51 -7.39
C VAL A 232 -14.57 5.98 -7.76
N GLN A 233 -14.82 6.87 -6.80
CA GLN A 233 -14.78 8.31 -7.03
C GLN A 233 -13.50 8.99 -6.52
N LEU A 234 -12.86 8.44 -5.49
CA LEU A 234 -11.64 9.03 -4.92
C LEU A 234 -10.59 7.98 -4.59
N SER A 235 -9.35 8.27 -4.99
CA SER A 235 -8.16 7.47 -4.66
C SER A 235 -7.18 8.33 -3.88
N ILE A 236 -6.86 7.93 -2.65
CA ILE A 236 -5.91 8.57 -1.75
C ILE A 236 -4.68 7.66 -1.62
N ASN A 237 -3.58 8.11 -2.20
CA ASN A 237 -2.35 7.37 -2.34
C ASN A 237 -1.29 7.96 -1.42
N VAL A 238 -0.84 7.17 -0.44
CA VAL A 238 0.11 7.62 0.59
C VAL A 238 1.51 7.09 0.27
N VAL A 239 2.51 7.96 0.33
CA VAL A 239 3.92 7.57 0.32
C VAL A 239 4.46 7.79 1.73
N VAL A 240 5.10 6.77 2.30
CA VAL A 240 5.67 6.84 3.64
C VAL A 240 7.19 6.92 3.58
N ASN A 241 7.78 7.48 4.62
CA ASN A 241 9.22 7.60 4.76
C ASN A 241 9.82 6.34 5.43
N GLY A 242 11.14 6.31 5.63
CA GLY A 242 11.83 5.16 6.25
C GLY A 242 11.42 4.86 7.71
N LYS A 243 10.61 5.72 8.33
CA LYS A 243 10.04 5.57 9.68
C LYS A 243 8.53 5.33 9.67
N ARG A 244 7.93 5.07 8.50
CA ARG A 244 6.48 4.92 8.29
C ARG A 244 5.67 6.19 8.56
N GLU A 245 6.32 7.35 8.60
CA GLU A 245 5.63 8.63 8.67
C GLU A 245 5.14 9.02 7.27
N ILE A 246 4.00 9.72 7.19
CA ILE A 246 3.44 10.16 5.90
C ILE A 246 4.36 11.22 5.28
N ALA A 247 5.00 10.89 4.15
CA ALA A 247 5.85 11.81 3.39
C ALA A 247 5.14 12.47 2.21
N GLY A 248 4.09 11.84 1.70
CA GLY A 248 3.33 12.35 0.55
C GLY A 248 1.89 11.82 0.56
N ILE A 249 0.96 12.67 0.14
CA ILE A 249 -0.45 12.32 -0.06
C ILE A 249 -0.84 12.81 -1.45
N PHE A 250 -1.37 11.89 -2.26
CA PHE A 250 -1.82 12.15 -3.61
C PHE A 250 -3.25 11.67 -3.73
N ALA A 251 -4.20 12.60 -3.60
CA ALA A 251 -5.63 12.33 -3.57
C ALA A 251 -6.30 12.87 -4.84
N GLY A 252 -7.22 12.11 -5.44
CA GLY A 252 -7.96 12.55 -6.64
C GLY A 252 -8.43 11.40 -7.53
N ASP A 253 -8.37 11.60 -8.84
CA ASP A 253 -8.69 10.57 -9.85
C ASP A 253 -7.83 9.30 -9.63
N ILE A 254 -8.44 8.15 -9.87
CA ILE A 254 -7.86 6.82 -9.62
C ILE A 254 -6.49 6.66 -10.27
N GLU A 255 -6.33 7.14 -11.50
CA GLU A 255 -5.10 7.01 -12.25
C GLU A 255 -4.18 8.19 -12.01
N ALA A 256 -4.66 9.43 -12.18
CA ALA A 256 -3.82 10.62 -12.11
C ALA A 256 -3.18 10.79 -10.73
N ALA A 257 -3.94 10.62 -9.65
CA ALA A 257 -3.40 10.72 -8.28
C ALA A 257 -2.42 9.57 -7.99
N HIS A 258 -2.72 8.35 -8.47
CA HIS A 258 -1.79 7.23 -8.34
C HIS A 258 -0.48 7.46 -9.10
N ARG A 259 -0.53 7.99 -10.33
CA ARG A 259 0.67 8.28 -11.12
C ARG A 259 1.56 9.32 -10.44
N ALA A 260 0.97 10.39 -9.91
CA ALA A 260 1.71 11.39 -9.14
C ALA A 260 2.37 10.77 -7.89
N GLY A 261 1.62 9.94 -7.15
CA GLY A 261 2.17 9.24 -5.98
C GLY A 261 3.27 8.24 -6.33
N ALA A 262 3.14 7.53 -7.46
CA ALA A 262 4.16 6.59 -7.93
C ALA A 262 5.44 7.29 -8.39
N GLN A 263 5.32 8.46 -9.03
CA GLN A 263 6.48 9.27 -9.39
C GLN A 263 7.24 9.69 -8.12
N PHE A 264 6.54 10.25 -7.13
CA PHE A 264 7.17 10.65 -5.87
C PHE A 264 7.75 9.44 -5.12
N ALA A 265 7.03 8.31 -5.07
CA ALA A 265 7.52 7.06 -4.48
C ALA A 265 8.83 6.60 -5.13
N SER A 266 8.97 6.74 -6.45
CA SER A 266 10.21 6.36 -7.16
C SER A 266 11.41 7.20 -6.71
N GLU A 267 11.19 8.47 -6.36
CA GLU A 267 12.22 9.36 -5.84
C GLU A 267 12.55 9.05 -4.38
N VAL A 268 11.53 8.89 -3.52
CA VAL A 268 11.69 8.63 -2.08
C VAL A 268 12.37 7.30 -1.82
N TYR A 269 11.99 6.24 -2.53
CA TYR A 269 12.48 4.88 -2.30
C TYR A 269 13.76 4.56 -3.09
N ALA A 270 14.23 5.44 -3.97
CA ALA A 270 15.49 5.24 -4.67
C ALA A 270 16.64 5.11 -3.65
N THR A 271 17.51 4.12 -3.85
CA THR A 271 18.63 3.83 -2.95
C THR A 271 19.94 4.01 -3.72
N PRO A 272 20.74 5.05 -3.42
CA PRO A 272 22.05 5.24 -4.04
C PRO A 272 23.01 4.11 -3.64
N LEU A 273 23.74 3.59 -4.61
CA LEU A 273 24.75 2.55 -4.40
C LEU A 273 26.15 3.06 -4.71
N PRO A 274 27.18 2.59 -4.00
CA PRO A 274 28.56 2.77 -4.43
C PRO A 274 28.81 2.01 -5.74
N GLU A 275 29.86 2.41 -6.47
CA GLU A 275 30.24 1.77 -7.73
C GLU A 275 30.83 0.37 -7.53
N GLU A 276 31.43 0.11 -6.36
CA GLU A 276 32.06 -1.17 -6.05
C GLU A 276 31.01 -2.27 -5.80
N PRO A 277 31.17 -3.48 -6.37
CA PRO A 277 30.27 -4.60 -6.13
C PRO A 277 30.43 -5.16 -4.72
N PHE A 278 29.34 -5.66 -4.15
CA PHE A 278 29.31 -6.24 -2.81
C PHE A 278 29.54 -7.75 -2.82
N ASP A 279 30.34 -8.24 -1.85
CA ASP A 279 30.48 -9.67 -1.51
C ASP A 279 29.28 -10.18 -0.68
N VAL A 280 28.70 -9.31 0.16
CA VAL A 280 27.56 -9.64 1.01
C VAL A 280 26.60 -8.46 1.02
N VAL A 281 25.30 -8.72 0.85
CA VAL A 281 24.24 -7.70 0.96
C VAL A 281 23.20 -8.16 1.97
N VAL A 282 22.86 -7.27 2.91
CA VAL A 282 21.74 -7.45 3.83
C VAL A 282 20.58 -6.58 3.38
N LEU A 283 19.47 -7.20 2.98
CA LEU A 283 18.23 -6.53 2.61
C LEU A 283 17.26 -6.57 3.78
N ASN A 284 16.85 -5.41 4.26
CA ASN A 284 15.84 -5.31 5.32
C ASN A 284 14.44 -5.22 4.71
N SER A 285 13.50 -6.04 5.19
CA SER A 285 12.12 -6.07 4.74
C SER A 285 11.23 -5.01 5.40
N TYR A 286 11.69 -4.35 6.47
CA TYR A 286 10.92 -3.27 7.10
C TYR A 286 10.60 -2.15 6.08
N PRO A 287 9.37 -1.60 6.06
CA PRO A 287 8.27 -1.81 6.99
C PRO A 287 7.24 -2.89 6.57
N LYS A 288 7.62 -3.78 5.66
CA LYS A 288 6.81 -4.92 5.19
C LYS A 288 7.36 -6.24 5.75
N ASP A 289 7.75 -6.20 7.01
CA ASP A 289 8.40 -7.29 7.74
C ASP A 289 7.46 -7.95 8.77
N ASP A 290 6.14 -7.81 8.58
CA ASP A 290 5.13 -8.41 9.44
C ASP A 290 4.93 -9.90 9.12
N GLU A 291 5.03 -10.32 7.86
CA GLU A 291 4.87 -11.72 7.44
C GLU A 291 6.04 -12.20 6.56
N LEU A 292 6.37 -13.49 6.60
CA LEU A 292 7.42 -14.08 5.77
C LEU A 292 7.11 -13.91 4.27
N LEU A 293 5.86 -14.10 3.86
CA LEU A 293 5.45 -13.89 2.46
C LEU A 293 5.68 -12.44 1.99
N GLN A 294 5.55 -11.46 2.90
CA GLN A 294 5.84 -10.06 2.57
C GLN A 294 7.35 -9.76 2.55
N ALA A 295 8.18 -10.57 3.23
CA ALA A 295 9.62 -10.35 3.30
C ALA A 295 10.28 -10.33 1.91
N GLU A 296 9.76 -11.12 0.96
CA GLU A 296 10.22 -11.16 -0.44
C GLU A 296 10.18 -9.78 -1.13
N ASN A 297 9.38 -8.83 -0.64
CA ASN A 297 9.39 -7.45 -1.15
C ASN A 297 10.73 -6.75 -0.95
N ALA A 298 11.60 -7.21 -0.04
CA ALA A 298 12.97 -6.71 0.07
C ALA A 298 13.77 -6.95 -1.23
N LEU A 299 13.45 -8.02 -1.97
CA LEU A 299 14.06 -8.32 -3.27
C LEU A 299 13.64 -7.33 -4.37
N MET A 300 12.66 -6.44 -4.13
CA MET A 300 12.32 -5.39 -5.07
C MET A 300 13.52 -4.51 -5.43
N PHE A 301 14.39 -4.24 -4.45
CA PHE A 301 15.66 -3.58 -4.70
C PHE A 301 16.52 -4.38 -5.68
N HIS A 302 16.75 -5.68 -5.42
CA HIS A 302 17.54 -6.56 -6.28
C HIS A 302 17.03 -6.57 -7.73
N HIS A 303 15.72 -6.63 -7.94
CA HIS A 303 15.11 -6.61 -9.28
C HIS A 303 15.33 -5.31 -10.07
N THR A 304 15.72 -4.22 -9.40
CA THR A 304 15.92 -2.90 -10.02
C THR A 304 17.37 -2.43 -9.98
N ALA A 305 18.21 -3.03 -9.16
CA ALA A 305 19.61 -2.70 -9.04
C ALA A 305 20.39 -3.06 -10.33
N PRO A 306 21.45 -2.32 -10.67
CA PRO A 306 22.30 -2.68 -11.81
C PRO A 306 22.98 -4.03 -11.54
N PRO A 307 23.01 -5.00 -12.47
CA PRO A 307 23.55 -6.34 -12.21
C PRO A 307 24.96 -6.36 -11.61
N SER A 308 25.77 -5.33 -11.92
CA SER A 308 27.13 -5.15 -11.41
C SER A 308 27.22 -4.80 -9.92
N TYR A 309 26.10 -4.67 -9.19
CA TYR A 309 26.14 -4.33 -7.76
C TYR A 309 26.55 -5.51 -6.87
N LEU A 310 26.49 -6.74 -7.37
CA LEU A 310 26.93 -7.95 -6.70
C LEU A 310 28.08 -8.60 -7.45
N LYS A 311 28.98 -9.24 -6.72
CA LYS A 311 29.91 -10.23 -7.28
C LYS A 311 29.17 -11.53 -7.60
N ASP A 312 29.74 -12.35 -8.49
CA ASP A 312 29.11 -13.60 -8.94
C ASP A 312 28.89 -14.61 -7.81
N ASP A 313 29.75 -14.60 -6.79
CA ASP A 313 29.71 -15.46 -5.60
C ASP A 313 29.15 -14.76 -4.35
N ALA A 314 28.49 -13.61 -4.53
CA ALA A 314 27.98 -12.82 -3.43
C ALA A 314 26.87 -13.53 -2.64
N VAL A 315 26.82 -13.26 -1.34
CA VAL A 315 25.77 -13.75 -0.43
C VAL A 315 24.72 -12.67 -0.19
N MET A 316 23.45 -13.01 -0.41
CA MET A 316 22.33 -12.14 -0.05
C MET A 316 21.64 -12.67 1.21
N LEU A 317 21.52 -11.80 2.22
CA LEU A 317 20.80 -12.06 3.46
C LEU A 317 19.55 -11.19 3.47
N MET A 318 18.40 -11.79 3.77
CA MET A 318 17.14 -11.07 3.97
C MET A 318 16.81 -11.05 5.45
N ALA A 319 16.54 -9.88 6.00
CA ALA A 319 16.22 -9.68 7.40
C ALA A 319 14.77 -9.19 7.53
N SER A 320 13.94 -9.94 8.27
CA SER A 320 12.53 -9.63 8.49
C SER A 320 12.07 -10.13 9.86
N ALA A 321 11.26 -9.34 10.57
CA ALA A 321 10.72 -9.70 11.89
C ALA A 321 9.71 -10.86 11.82
N CYS A 322 8.94 -10.94 10.74
CA CYS A 322 7.85 -11.90 10.55
C CYS A 322 6.95 -12.00 11.79
N SER A 323 6.57 -10.85 12.36
CA SER A 323 5.85 -10.75 13.64
C SER A 323 4.50 -11.49 13.66
N LEU A 324 3.90 -11.68 12.48
CA LEU A 324 2.66 -12.43 12.24
C LEU A 324 2.91 -13.83 11.65
N GLY A 325 4.17 -14.27 11.55
CA GLY A 325 4.56 -15.58 11.06
C GLY A 325 4.62 -15.65 9.53
N MET A 326 4.07 -16.71 8.96
CA MET A 326 4.29 -17.05 7.54
C MET A 326 3.49 -16.19 6.54
N GLY A 327 2.31 -15.70 6.92
CA GLY A 327 1.37 -14.99 6.04
C GLY A 327 0.47 -15.93 5.23
N HIS A 328 -0.56 -16.51 5.87
CA HIS A 328 -1.62 -17.30 5.26
C HIS A 328 -2.98 -16.90 5.84
#